data_AF-A0A1M5D505-F1
#
_entry.id   AF-A0A1M5D505-F1
#
_cell.length_a   1.000
_cell.length_b   1.000
_cell.length_c   1.000
_cell.angle_alpha   90.00
_cell.angle_beta   90.00
_cell.angle_gamma   90.00
#
_symmetry.space_group_name_H-M   'P 1'
#
loop_
_entity.id
_entity.type
_entity.pdbx_description
1 polymer ?
#
loop_
_entity_poly.entity_id
_entity_poly.type
_entity_poly.pdbx_seq_one_letter_code
_entity_poly.pdbx_strand_id
1 'polypeptide(L)' 'MEQFELPVTHKGKDYLFNGRLATFTYGYKLSVDINGYEVIFERDDAGELRALLPDSSSETAVDKGLIEAVIEVFNDLEVL' A
#
# COMPACT_ATOMS: atom_id res chain seq x y z
N MET A 1 -13.16 8.42 -5.21
CA MET A 1 -11.89 7.67 -5.07
C MET A 1 -11.03 8.08 -6.24
N GLU A 2 -9.86 8.63 -5.93
CA GLU A 2 -8.86 9.01 -6.92
C GLU A 2 -7.97 7.79 -7.23
N GLN A 3 -7.61 7.59 -8.50
CA GLN A 3 -6.74 6.50 -8.93
C GLN A 3 -5.38 7.07 -9.31
N PHE A 4 -4.31 6.34 -9.01
CA PHE A 4 -2.95 6.74 -9.34
C PHE A 4 -2.11 5.52 -9.68
N GLU A 5 -1.04 5.74 -10.44
CA GLU A 5 0.00 4.74 -10.66
C GLU A 5 1.07 4.89 -9.58
N LEU A 6 1.55 3.76 -9.05
CA LEU A 6 2.54 3.70 -8.00
C LEU A 6 3.77 2.92 -8.48
N PRO A 7 4.85 3.61 -8.90
CA PRO A 7 6.10 2.94 -9.25
C PRO A 7 6.79 2.45 -7.97
N VAL A 8 7.20 1.19 -7.95
CA VAL A 8 7.89 0.56 -6.81
C VAL A 8 9.04 -0.30 -7.32
N THR A 9 10.24 -0.09 -6.77
CA THR A 9 11.39 -0.96 -7.04
C THR A 9 11.61 -1.91 -5.86
N HIS A 10 11.62 -3.22 -6.12
CA HIS A 10 11.86 -4.23 -5.10
C HIS A 10 12.73 -5.37 -5.66
N LYS A 11 13.78 -5.74 -4.94
CA LYS A 11 14.75 -6.79 -5.34
C LYS A 11 15.30 -6.59 -6.77
N GLY A 12 15.55 -5.34 -7.16
CA GLY A 12 16.07 -4.97 -8.48
C GLY A 12 15.07 -5.12 -9.62
N LYS A 13 13.78 -5.33 -9.32
CA LYS A 13 12.70 -5.35 -10.29
C LYS A 13 11.79 -4.14 -10.07
N ASP A 14 11.44 -3.49 -11.16
CA ASP A 14 10.49 -2.39 -11.17
C ASP A 14 9.07 -2.92 -11.37
N TYR A 15 8.16 -2.38 -10.57
CA TYR A 15 6.74 -2.65 -10.59
C TYR A 15 5.99 -1.33 -10.80
N LEU A 16 4.84 -1.41 -11.46
CA LEU A 16 3.89 -0.31 -11.56
C LEU A 16 2.54 -0.83 -11.08
N PHE A 17 2.13 -0.38 -9.89
CA PHE A 17 0.87 -0.79 -9.29
C PHE A 17 -0.22 0.26 -9.49
N ASN A 18 -1.47 -0.17 -9.42
CA ASN A 18 -2.61 0.73 -9.41
C ASN A 18 -3.05 0.99 -7.97
N GLY A 19 -2.98 2.25 -7.56
CA GLY A 19 -3.41 2.74 -6.26
C GLY A 19 -4.76 3.45 -6.32
N ARG A 20 -5.47 3.44 -5.19
CA ARG A 20 -6.71 4.18 -4.97
C ARG A 20 -6.64 4.94 -3.65
N LEU A 21 -6.94 6.23 -3.67
CA LEU A 21 -7.06 7.06 -2.46
C LEU A 21 -8.52 7.23 -2.06
N ALA A 22 -8.82 6.91 -0.81
CA ALA A 22 -10.07 7.23 -0.14
C ALA A 22 -9.80 8.15 1.05
N THR A 23 -10.30 9.38 0.97
CA THR A 23 -10.21 10.39 2.04
C THR A 23 -11.46 10.40 2.90
N PHE A 24 -11.30 10.52 4.21
CA PHE A 24 -12.36 10.60 5.20
C PHE A 24 -12.17 11.86 6.06
N THR A 25 -13.17 12.22 6.85
CA THR A 25 -13.11 13.41 7.73
C THR A 25 -11.90 13.41 8.68
N TYR A 26 -11.39 12.23 9.06
CA TYR A 26 -10.30 12.09 10.04
C TYR A 26 -9.14 11.21 9.54
N GLY A 27 -8.90 11.15 8.22
CA GLY A 27 -7.74 10.42 7.69
C GLY A 27 -7.95 9.94 6.27
N TYR A 28 -7.07 9.03 5.84
CA TYR A 28 -7.14 8.44 4.51
C TYR A 28 -6.82 6.94 4.56
N LYS A 29 -7.26 6.23 3.52
CA LYS A 29 -6.82 4.88 3.19
C LYS A 29 -6.32 4.87 1.77
N LEU A 30 -5.19 4.21 1.55
CA LEU A 30 -4.64 3.91 0.24
C LEU A 30 -4.87 2.43 -0.03
N SER A 31 -5.52 2.07 -1.12
CA SER A 31 -5.62 0.66 -1.56
C SER A 31 -4.70 0.47 -2.75
N VAL A 32 -3.84 -0.55 -2.72
CA VAL A 32 -2.95 -0.90 -3.84
C VAL A 32 -3.24 -2.33 -4.27
N ASP A 33 -3.47 -2.54 -5.57
CA ASP A 33 -3.52 -3.88 -6.15
C ASP A 33 -2.09 -4.41 -6.34
N ILE A 34 -1.71 -5.41 -5.54
CA ILE A 34 -0.42 -6.09 -5.62
C ILE A 34 -0.67 -7.54 -6.04
N ASN A 35 -0.39 -7.83 -7.31
CA ASN A 35 -0.58 -9.16 -7.91
C ASN A 35 -2.02 -9.71 -7.74
N GLY A 36 -3.04 -8.86 -7.85
CA GLY A 36 -4.45 -9.25 -7.67
C GLY A 36 -4.91 -9.33 -6.21
N TYR A 37 -4.06 -8.95 -5.25
CA TYR A 37 -4.42 -8.78 -3.85
C TYR A 37 -4.56 -7.30 -3.54
N GLU A 38 -5.75 -6.89 -3.07
CA GLU A 38 -5.94 -5.53 -2.57
C GLU A 38 -5.31 -5.41 -1.18
N VAL A 39 -4.24 -4.63 -1.07
CA VAL A 39 -3.58 -4.30 0.19
C VAL A 39 -3.97 -2.89 0.59
N ILE A 40 -4.46 -2.72 1.82
CA ILE A 40 -4.90 -1.43 2.34
C ILE A 40 -3.80 -0.86 3.23
N PHE A 41 -3.41 0.38 2.98
CA PHE A 41 -2.45 1.13 3.79
C PHE A 41 -3.16 2.28 4.49
N GLU A 42 -2.93 2.40 5.80
CA GLU A 42 -3.47 3.44 6.64
C GLU A 42 -2.48 3.82 7.74
N ARG A 43 -2.61 5.02 8.29
CA ARG A 43 -1.88 5.39 9.51
C ARG A 43 -2.51 4.70 10.71
N ASP A 44 -1.68 4.13 11.57
CA ASP A 44 -2.08 3.61 12.86
C ASP A 44 -2.21 4.73 13.91
N ASP A 45 -2.47 4.34 15.17
CA ASP A 45 -2.67 5.30 16.27
C ASP A 45 -1.38 6.09 16.62
N ALA A 46 -0.21 5.61 16.21
CA ALA A 46 1.06 6.33 16.35
C ALA A 46 1.36 7.23 15.13
N GLY A 47 0.53 7.18 14.08
CA GLY A 47 0.74 7.89 12.83
C GLY A 47 1.59 7.13 11.81
N GLU A 48 2.02 5.91 12.12
CA GLU A 48 2.87 5.10 11.27
C GLU A 48 2.04 4.33 10.23
N LEU A 49 2.56 4.16 9.02
CA LEU A 49 1.86 3.39 7.99
C LEU A 49 1.87 1.90 8.34
N ARG A 50 0.68 1.30 8.31
CA ARG A 50 0.49 -0.16 8.40
C ARG A 50 -0.24 -0.68 7.17
N ALA A 51 0.04 -1.94 6.82
CA ALA A 51 -0.68 -2.67 5.78
C ALA A 51 -1.70 -3.63 6.40
N LEU A 52 -2.93 -3.60 5.89
CA LEU A 52 -3.97 -4.57 6.16
C LEU A 52 -4.14 -5.45 4.92
N LEU A 53 -3.98 -6.75 5.12
CA LEU A 53 -4.18 -7.76 4.09
C LEU A 53 -5.57 -8.38 4.24
N PRO A 54 -6.20 -8.82 3.14
CA PRO A 54 -7.47 -9.53 3.22
C PRO A 54 -7.30 -10.84 4.00
N ASP A 55 -8.28 -11.16 4.84
CA ASP A 55 -8.37 -12.43 5.56
C ASP A 55 -8.62 -13.59 4.58
N SER A 56 -7.59 -14.03 3.87
CA SER A 56 -7.58 -15.32 3.19
C SER A 56 -6.73 -16.27 4.03
N SER A 57 -7.38 -17.32 4.54
CA SER A 57 -6.90 -18.31 5.51
C SER A 57 -5.73 -19.21 5.07
N SER A 58 -4.76 -18.67 4.35
CA SER A 58 -3.54 -19.34 3.90
C SER A 58 -2.60 -18.25 3.38
N GLU A 59 -1.37 -18.19 3.90
CA GLU A 59 -0.22 -17.42 3.42
C GLU A 59 -0.55 -16.45 2.26
N THR A 60 -0.78 -15.17 2.57
CA THR A 60 -0.96 -14.15 1.54
C THR A 60 0.26 -14.21 0.60
N ALA A 61 0.05 -14.45 -0.69
CA ALA A 61 1.12 -14.59 -1.68
C ALA A 61 1.90 -13.29 -1.95
N VAL A 62 1.59 -12.22 -1.21
CA VAL A 62 2.27 -10.94 -1.30
C VAL A 62 3.54 -10.98 -0.44
N ASP A 63 4.68 -10.80 -1.09
CA ASP A 63 5.99 -10.71 -0.42
C ASP A 63 5.99 -9.54 0.58
N LYS A 64 6.34 -9.83 1.84
CA LYS A 64 6.41 -8.82 2.91
C LYS A 64 7.33 -7.65 2.57
N GLY A 65 8.47 -7.91 1.93
CA GLY A 65 9.41 -6.87 1.51
C GLY A 65 8.88 -6.01 0.37
N LEU A 66 7.98 -6.53 -0.46
CA LEU A 66 7.28 -5.73 -1.47
C LEU A 66 6.27 -4.77 -0.82
N ILE A 67 5.59 -5.22 0.24
CA ILE A 67 4.71 -4.34 1.05
C ILE A 67 5.52 -3.26 1.73
N GLU A 68 6.67 -3.60 2.33
CA GLU A 68 7.59 -2.63 2.94
C GLU A 68 8.08 -1.60 1.90
N ALA A 69 8.45 -2.04 0.70
CA ALA A 69 8.86 -1.13 -0.38
C ALA A 69 7.72 -0.16 -0.79
N VAL A 70 6.47 -0.60 -0.79
CA VAL A 70 5.31 0.28 -1.03
C VAL A 70 5.17 1.33 0.08
N ILE A 71 5.36 0.94 1.35
CA ILE A 71 5.32 1.86 2.49
C ILE A 71 6.40 2.94 2.36
N GLU A 72 7.63 2.55 1.99
CA GLU A 72 8.72 3.52 1.77
C GLU A 72 8.37 4.53 0.68
N VAL A 73 7.78 4.10 -0.45
CA VAL A 73 7.33 5.04 -1.49
C VAL A 73 6.30 6.02 -0.94
N PHE A 74 5.36 5.59 -0.11
CA PHE A 74 4.39 6.50 0.49
C PHE A 74 5.00 7.43 1.55
N ASN A 75 6.01 6.98 2.30
CA ASN A 75 6.74 7.84 3.23
C ASN A 75 7.54 8.91 2.48
N ASP A 76 8.23 8.54 1.40
CA ASP A 76 9.04 9.45 0.57
C ASP A 76 8.19 10.50 -0.16
N LEU A 77 6.97 10.13 -0.54
CA LEU A 77 6.04 11.03 -1.22
C LEU A 77 5.45 12.10 -0.28
N GLU A 78 5.80 12.13 1.02
CA GLU A 78 5.17 12.97 2.05
C GLU A 78 3.66 13.05 1.81
N VAL A 79 2.99 11.90 1.66
CA VAL A 79 1.55 11.86 1.36
C VAL A 79 0.79 12.38 2.59
N LEU A 80 0.63 13.71 2.60
CA LEU A 80 -0.14 14.63 3.45
C LEU A 80 -0.16 14.38 4.98
#